data_AF-A0A600DKA8-F1
#
_entry.id   AF-A0A600DKA8-F1
#
_cell.length_a   1.000
_cell.length_b   1.000
_cell.length_c   1.000
_cell.angle_alpha   90.00
_cell.angle_beta   90.00
_cell.angle_gamma   90.00
#
_symmetry.space_group_name_H-M   'P 1'
#
loop_
_entity.id
_entity.type
_entity.pdbx_description
1 polymer ?
#
loop_
_entity_poly.entity_id
_entity_poly.type
_entity_poly.pdbx_seq_one_letter_code
_entity_poly.pdbx_strand_id
1 'polypeptide(L)'
;NILSDMKQWQRELNLASLIADNTPNDDLPFQVHLVSAEDIQQWLAAGTRSSVDLDDVEIEKYGQIDEPHQAFYGLVSGDQIADWWKIYGTRLFTKNIRNLLGKTEVNDAIKVTASQNPELFWYYNNGITLLVNSVEPHRRNASRGFERGCFRFTDVSVINGAQTVSSLGMMAGSVGENLSNIKISARFIKLSGNEDIANSITKANNFQNRVLGRDFASQRPEQHRLSKEIAIEGYQYQLLRSGPNDTSGDASIIDLDEAPGQ
;
A
#
# COMPACT_ATOMS: atom_id res chain seq x y z
N ASN A 1 -1.74 -30.12 -14.71
CA ASN A 1 -0.69 -29.68 -13.75
C ASN A 1 -1.41 -28.71 -12.84
N ILE A 2 -1.39 -28.85 -11.52
CA ILE A 2 -2.26 -28.04 -10.63
C ILE A 2 -2.19 -26.53 -10.94
N LEU A 3 -0.99 -26.04 -11.30
CA LEU A 3 -0.79 -24.65 -11.72
C LEU A 3 -1.51 -24.29 -13.04
N SER A 4 -1.57 -25.19 -14.02
CA SER A 4 -2.31 -24.96 -15.28
C SER A 4 -3.81 -24.89 -15.04
N ASP A 5 -4.31 -25.77 -14.19
CA ASP A 5 -5.74 -25.94 -13.96
C ASP A 5 -6.28 -24.75 -13.13
N MET A 6 -5.50 -24.26 -12.16
CA MET A 6 -5.82 -23.05 -11.40
C MET A 6 -5.76 -21.77 -12.24
N LYS A 7 -4.80 -21.65 -13.17
CA LYS A 7 -4.74 -20.52 -14.12
C LYS A 7 -5.93 -20.52 -15.07
N GLN A 8 -6.39 -21.70 -15.47
CA GLN A 8 -7.59 -21.84 -16.28
C GLN A 8 -8.83 -21.40 -15.50
N TRP A 9 -9.00 -21.84 -14.25
CA TRP A 9 -10.11 -21.40 -13.40
C TRP A 9 -10.10 -19.90 -13.13
N GLN A 10 -8.93 -19.31 -12.88
CA GLN A 10 -8.81 -17.85 -12.73
C GLN A 10 -9.29 -17.15 -14.00
N ARG A 11 -8.90 -17.64 -15.19
CA ARG A 11 -9.33 -17.07 -16.46
C ARG A 11 -10.85 -17.19 -16.65
N GLU A 12 -11.43 -18.35 -16.34
CA GLU A 12 -12.88 -18.60 -16.45
C GLU A 12 -13.70 -17.70 -15.52
N LEU A 13 -13.30 -17.56 -14.26
CA LEU A 13 -13.95 -16.67 -13.29
C LEU A 13 -13.90 -15.20 -13.72
N ASN A 14 -12.76 -14.77 -14.27
CA ASN A 14 -12.59 -13.41 -14.75
C ASN A 14 -13.38 -13.16 -16.04
N LEU A 15 -13.41 -14.10 -16.99
CA LEU A 15 -14.26 -14.00 -18.18
C LEU A 15 -15.75 -13.86 -17.81
N ALA A 16 -16.20 -14.62 -16.80
CA ALA A 16 -17.57 -14.54 -16.30
C ALA A 16 -17.91 -13.19 -15.63
N SER A 17 -16.90 -12.41 -15.25
CA SER A 17 -17.04 -11.12 -14.57
C SER A 17 -17.14 -9.91 -15.51
N LEU A 18 -17.19 -10.13 -16.83
CA LEU A 18 -17.33 -9.09 -17.86
C LEU A 18 -16.22 -8.02 -17.83
N ILE A 19 -15.00 -8.40 -17.44
CA ILE A 19 -13.84 -7.49 -17.50
C ILE A 19 -13.26 -7.44 -18.92
N ALA A 20 -12.54 -6.37 -19.22
CA ALA A 20 -11.81 -6.26 -20.48
C ALA A 20 -10.66 -7.28 -20.54
N ASP A 21 -10.43 -7.90 -21.69
CA ASP A 21 -9.40 -8.95 -21.88
C ASP A 21 -7.97 -8.49 -21.56
N ASN A 22 -7.71 -7.17 -21.56
CA ASN A 22 -6.42 -6.55 -21.24
C ASN A 22 -6.33 -6.02 -19.80
N THR A 23 -7.22 -6.45 -18.91
CA THR A 23 -7.15 -6.06 -17.49
C THR A 23 -5.84 -6.59 -16.88
N PRO A 24 -4.97 -5.73 -16.32
CA PRO A 24 -3.74 -6.20 -15.65
C PRO A 24 -4.05 -7.26 -14.59
N ASN A 25 -3.16 -8.22 -14.38
CA ASN A 25 -3.41 -9.33 -13.43
C ASN A 25 -3.79 -8.83 -12.02
N ASP A 26 -3.22 -7.71 -11.59
CA ASP A 26 -3.48 -7.08 -10.29
C ASP A 26 -4.90 -6.49 -10.19
N ASP A 27 -5.55 -6.23 -11.33
CA ASP A 27 -6.88 -5.63 -11.47
C ASP A 27 -7.97 -6.70 -11.74
N LEU A 28 -7.60 -7.98 -11.79
CA LEU A 28 -8.56 -9.07 -11.96
C LEU A 28 -9.44 -9.23 -10.70
N PRO A 29 -10.79 -9.24 -10.85
CA PRO A 29 -11.71 -9.39 -9.73
C PRO A 29 -11.59 -10.73 -9.02
N PHE A 30 -11.16 -11.77 -9.74
CA PHE A 30 -10.87 -13.08 -9.17
C PHE A 30 -9.38 -13.39 -9.33
N GLN A 31 -8.68 -13.52 -8.22
CA GLN A 31 -7.29 -13.97 -8.18
C GLN A 31 -7.22 -15.33 -7.49
N VAL A 32 -6.66 -16.32 -8.19
CA VAL A 32 -6.49 -17.66 -7.65
C VAL A 32 -5.05 -17.79 -7.17
N HIS A 33 -4.86 -17.81 -5.87
CA HIS A 33 -3.54 -17.92 -5.27
C HIS A 33 -3.17 -19.39 -5.01
N LEU A 34 -1.92 -19.74 -5.32
CA LEU A 34 -1.35 -21.02 -4.96
C LEU A 34 -0.81 -20.91 -3.55
N VAL A 35 -1.52 -21.54 -2.62
CA VAL A 35 -1.22 -21.51 -1.20
C VAL A 35 -0.50 -22.81 -0.86
N SER A 36 0.68 -22.73 -0.24
CA SER A 36 1.39 -23.93 0.20
C SER A 36 0.73 -24.53 1.45
N ALA A 37 1.02 -25.80 1.73
CA ALA A 37 0.58 -26.41 2.99
C ALA A 37 1.13 -25.64 4.22
N GLU A 38 2.32 -25.04 4.11
CA GLU A 38 2.91 -24.19 5.17
C GLU A 38 2.14 -22.88 5.34
N ASP A 39 1.70 -22.23 4.27
CA ASP A 39 0.86 -21.04 4.33
C ASP A 39 -0.50 -21.36 4.96
N ILE A 40 -1.12 -22.49 4.59
CA ILE A 40 -2.37 -22.96 5.20
C ILE A 40 -2.16 -23.26 6.68
N GLN A 41 -1.06 -23.92 7.07
CA GLN A 41 -0.77 -24.17 8.47
C GLN A 41 -0.47 -22.89 9.25
N GLN A 42 0.18 -21.89 8.67
CA GLN A 42 0.33 -20.57 9.28
C GLN A 42 -1.03 -19.88 9.47
N TRP A 43 -1.93 -19.98 8.49
CA TRP A 43 -3.28 -19.39 8.60
C TRP A 43 -4.18 -20.13 9.59
N LEU A 44 -4.10 -21.46 9.65
CA LEU A 44 -4.82 -22.28 10.63
C LEU A 44 -4.26 -22.11 12.04
N ALA A 45 -2.93 -22.00 12.18
CA ALA A 45 -2.28 -21.61 13.44
C ALA A 45 -2.64 -20.16 13.84
N ALA A 46 -2.85 -19.27 12.88
CA ALA A 46 -3.41 -17.94 13.11
C ALA A 46 -4.91 -17.96 13.46
N GLY A 47 -5.62 -19.03 13.13
CA GLY A 47 -6.97 -19.33 13.64
C GLY A 47 -7.01 -19.51 15.17
N THR A 48 -5.89 -19.91 15.78
CA THR A 48 -5.58 -19.59 17.18
C THR A 48 -5.15 -18.13 17.26
N ARG A 49 -6.13 -17.21 17.26
CA ARG A 49 -6.01 -15.74 17.27
C ARG A 49 -4.94 -15.27 18.27
N SER A 50 -3.69 -15.17 17.81
CA SER A 50 -2.62 -14.50 18.54
C SER A 50 -2.68 -13.05 18.08
N SER A 51 -3.25 -12.17 18.91
CA SER A 51 -3.30 -10.74 18.63
C SER A 51 -1.91 -10.21 18.30
N VAL A 52 -1.86 -9.22 17.41
CA VAL A 52 -0.64 -8.45 17.18
C VAL A 52 -0.73 -7.21 18.04
N ASP A 53 0.05 -7.18 19.12
CA ASP A 53 0.04 -6.08 20.07
C ASP A 53 1.37 -5.32 19.95
N LEU A 54 1.27 -4.01 19.69
CA LEU A 54 2.43 -3.14 19.56
C LEU A 54 2.56 -2.34 20.86
N ASP A 55 3.54 -2.71 21.67
CA ASP A 55 3.89 -2.01 22.90
C ASP A 55 4.89 -0.88 22.62
N ASP A 56 4.90 0.13 23.47
CA ASP A 56 5.84 1.26 23.47
C ASP A 56 6.03 1.98 22.12
N VAL A 57 4.97 2.06 21.31
CA VAL A 57 5.01 2.75 20.00
C VAL A 57 5.22 4.24 20.19
N GLU A 58 6.38 4.74 19.77
CA GLU A 58 6.71 6.16 19.76
C GLU A 58 6.22 6.82 18.48
N ILE A 59 5.34 7.81 18.64
CA ILE A 59 4.82 8.65 17.55
C ILE A 59 5.32 10.08 17.77
N GLU A 60 6.11 10.57 16.83
CA GLU A 60 6.56 11.97 16.77
C GLU A 60 5.51 12.86 16.10
N LYS A 61 5.40 14.11 16.55
CA LYS A 61 4.48 15.12 16.03
C LYS A 61 3.06 14.57 15.90
N TYR A 62 2.58 13.92 16.96
CA TYR A 62 1.36 13.15 16.90
C TYR A 62 0.14 14.05 17.07
N GLY A 63 -0.94 13.73 16.35
CA GLY A 63 -2.26 14.29 16.54
C GLY A 63 -3.27 13.19 16.89
N GLN A 64 -4.45 13.61 17.34
CA GLN A 64 -5.57 12.71 17.60
C GLN A 64 -6.85 13.24 16.94
N ILE A 65 -7.72 12.30 16.58
CA ILE A 65 -9.11 12.53 16.16
C ILE A 65 -9.96 11.72 17.13
N ASP A 66 -10.99 12.33 17.72
CA ASP A 66 -11.87 11.62 18.65
C ASP A 66 -13.14 11.09 17.95
N GLU A 67 -13.64 11.80 16.94
CA GLU A 67 -14.92 11.54 16.26
C GLU A 67 -14.76 11.48 14.72
N PRO A 68 -15.53 10.65 13.99
CA PRO A 68 -16.51 9.66 14.49
C PRO A 68 -15.85 8.38 15.05
N HIS A 69 -14.54 8.22 14.80
CA HIS A 69 -13.74 7.12 15.32
C HIS A 69 -12.43 7.66 15.84
N GLN A 70 -12.05 7.19 17.04
CA GLN A 70 -10.80 7.58 17.63
C GLN A 70 -9.63 7.14 16.74
N ALA A 71 -8.74 8.07 16.42
CA ALA A 71 -7.56 7.79 15.64
C ALA A 71 -6.37 8.62 16.14
N PHE A 72 -5.17 8.05 15.98
CA PHE A 72 -3.90 8.72 16.25
C PHE A 72 -3.09 8.74 14.97
N TYR A 73 -2.35 9.81 14.73
CA TYR A 73 -1.51 9.91 13.55
C TYR A 73 -0.25 10.71 13.84
N GLY A 74 0.80 10.51 13.06
CA GLY A 74 2.07 11.20 13.22
C GLY A 74 3.18 10.46 12.50
N LEU A 75 4.42 10.64 12.96
CA LEU A 75 5.59 10.02 12.37
C LEU A 75 6.07 8.85 13.24
N VAL A 76 6.28 7.70 12.61
CA VAL A 76 6.96 6.55 13.20
C VAL A 76 8.30 6.34 12.50
N SER A 77 9.28 5.84 13.24
CA SER A 77 10.62 5.60 12.72
C SER A 77 10.76 4.22 12.07
N GLY A 78 11.67 4.09 11.12
CA GLY A 78 11.85 2.85 10.35
C GLY A 78 12.35 1.67 11.19
N ASP A 79 13.08 1.93 12.27
CA ASP A 79 13.53 0.92 13.24
C ASP A 79 12.35 0.30 14.00
N GLN A 80 11.36 1.09 14.43
CA GLN A 80 10.13 0.56 15.03
C GLN A 80 9.39 -0.37 14.05
N ILE A 81 9.29 0.00 12.78
CA ILE A 81 8.67 -0.84 11.75
C ILE A 81 9.44 -2.15 11.57
N ALA A 82 10.77 -2.08 11.57
CA ALA A 82 11.64 -3.25 11.46
C ALA A 82 11.46 -4.20 12.66
N ASP A 83 11.33 -3.66 13.87
CA ASP A 83 11.06 -4.44 15.08
C ASP A 83 9.69 -5.11 15.04
N TRP A 84 8.64 -4.40 14.62
CA TRP A 84 7.30 -4.99 14.45
C TRP A 84 7.35 -6.14 13.44
N TRP A 85 8.03 -5.95 12.32
CA TRP A 85 8.21 -7.00 11.31
C TRP A 85 8.99 -8.20 11.84
N LYS A 86 10.07 -7.97 12.60
CA LYS A 86 10.88 -9.03 13.19
C LYS A 86 10.08 -9.91 14.14
N ILE A 87 9.15 -9.32 14.89
CA ILE A 87 8.31 -10.03 15.88
C ILE A 87 7.12 -10.72 15.21
N TYR A 88 6.41 -10.01 14.32
CA TYR A 88 5.10 -10.45 13.83
C TYR A 88 5.09 -10.89 12.36
N GLY A 89 6.05 -10.42 11.55
CA GLY A 89 6.15 -10.73 10.14
C GLY A 89 4.85 -10.46 9.38
N THR A 90 4.42 -11.42 8.57
CA THR A 90 3.20 -11.34 7.77
C THR A 90 1.91 -11.26 8.60
N ARG A 91 1.95 -11.59 9.91
CA ARG A 91 0.77 -11.46 10.79
C ARG A 91 0.30 -10.01 10.93
N LEU A 92 1.17 -9.04 10.67
CA LEU A 92 0.80 -7.61 10.60
C LEU A 92 -0.24 -7.32 9.51
N PHE A 93 -0.45 -8.21 8.55
CA PHE A 93 -1.31 -7.99 7.37
C PHE A 93 -2.58 -8.85 7.37
N THR A 94 -2.97 -9.44 8.51
CA THR A 94 -4.10 -10.39 8.57
C THR A 94 -5.45 -9.84 8.08
N LYS A 95 -5.72 -8.54 8.24
CA LYS A 95 -6.92 -7.87 7.70
C LYS A 95 -6.67 -7.17 6.35
N ASN A 96 -5.48 -7.34 5.77
CA ASN A 96 -5.13 -6.80 4.47
C ASN A 96 -5.51 -7.80 3.38
N ILE A 97 -6.48 -7.43 2.55
CA ILE A 97 -6.93 -8.27 1.41
C ILE A 97 -5.96 -8.26 0.23
N ARG A 98 -4.89 -7.45 0.27
CA ARG A 98 -3.84 -7.40 -0.76
C ARG A 98 -2.69 -8.34 -0.36
N ASN A 99 -2.89 -9.65 -0.49
CA ASN A 99 -1.80 -10.63 -0.52
C ASN A 99 -1.45 -10.86 -2.01
N LEU A 100 -0.22 -10.83 -2.52
CA LEU A 100 1.04 -11.27 -1.94
C LEU A 100 2.20 -10.28 -2.14
N LEU A 101 3.13 -10.40 -1.20
CA LEU A 101 4.51 -9.92 -1.19
C LEU A 101 5.31 -10.47 -2.40
N GLY A 102 5.14 -9.86 -3.57
CA GLY A 102 6.03 -10.03 -4.73
C GLY A 102 7.10 -8.93 -4.76
N LYS A 103 8.29 -9.21 -5.31
CA LYS A 103 9.21 -8.13 -5.69
C LYS A 103 8.55 -7.29 -6.79
N THR A 104 8.36 -6.00 -6.53
CA THR A 104 7.81 -5.01 -7.46
C THR A 104 8.80 -3.86 -7.57
N GLU A 105 8.71 -3.07 -8.65
CA GLU A 105 9.49 -1.84 -8.81
C GLU A 105 9.31 -0.88 -7.61
N VAL A 106 8.12 -0.88 -7.01
CA VAL A 106 7.82 -0.11 -5.79
C VAL A 106 8.69 -0.58 -4.61
N ASN A 107 8.83 -1.89 -4.41
CA ASN A 107 9.67 -2.42 -3.32
C ASN A 107 11.14 -2.05 -3.53
N ASP A 108 11.62 -2.05 -4.77
CA ASP A 108 13.01 -1.69 -5.07
C ASP A 108 13.24 -0.18 -4.88
N ALA A 109 12.30 0.67 -5.29
CA ALA A 109 12.35 2.11 -5.01
C ALA A 109 12.34 2.41 -3.50
N ILE A 110 11.54 1.69 -2.72
CA ILE A 110 11.53 1.80 -1.25
C ILE A 110 12.90 1.44 -0.68
N LYS A 111 13.49 0.33 -1.13
CA LYS A 111 14.81 -0.12 -0.66
C LYS A 111 15.93 0.86 -1.01
N VAL A 112 15.92 1.38 -2.23
CA VAL A 112 16.87 2.38 -2.70
C VAL A 112 16.77 3.63 -1.84
N THR A 113 15.56 4.15 -1.65
CA THR A 113 15.34 5.35 -0.81
C THR A 113 15.80 5.10 0.63
N ALA A 114 15.39 3.98 1.24
CA ALA A 114 15.77 3.64 2.61
C ALA A 114 17.28 3.51 2.81
N SER A 115 18.02 3.04 1.80
CA SER A 115 19.48 2.83 1.91
C SER A 115 20.29 4.05 1.55
N GLN A 116 19.87 4.80 0.52
CA GLN A 116 20.67 5.87 -0.07
C GLN A 116 20.24 7.26 0.38
N ASN A 117 18.95 7.50 0.61
CA ASN A 117 18.38 8.81 0.94
C ASN A 117 17.30 8.67 2.04
N PRO A 118 17.63 8.14 3.24
CA PRO A 118 16.64 7.88 4.29
C PRO A 118 15.89 9.14 4.76
N GLU A 119 16.51 10.31 4.67
CA GLU A 119 15.89 11.62 4.97
C GLU A 119 14.80 12.02 3.98
N LEU A 120 14.86 11.53 2.74
CA LEU A 120 13.85 11.76 1.71
C LEU A 120 12.69 10.77 1.78
N PHE A 121 12.80 9.73 2.62
CA PHE A 121 11.83 8.64 2.68
C PHE A 121 10.41 9.12 2.95
N TRP A 122 10.24 10.08 3.86
CA TRP A 122 8.94 10.66 4.19
C TRP A 122 8.27 11.32 2.98
N TYR A 123 9.04 11.91 2.07
CA TYR A 123 8.54 12.61 0.90
C TYR A 123 8.15 11.65 -0.23
N TYR A 124 8.79 10.49 -0.31
CA TYR A 124 8.56 9.50 -1.37
C TYR A 124 7.57 8.40 -0.98
N ASN A 125 7.29 8.24 0.32
CA ASN A 125 6.41 7.20 0.83
C ASN A 125 5.05 7.76 1.29
N ASN A 126 3.97 7.06 0.92
CA ASN A 126 2.61 7.45 1.31
C ASN A 126 2.28 7.15 2.79
N GLY A 127 3.18 6.46 3.50
CA GLY A 127 3.00 6.09 4.89
C GLY A 127 2.34 4.72 5.06
N ILE A 128 1.82 4.50 6.27
CA ILE A 128 1.16 3.27 6.69
C ILE A 128 -0.16 3.60 7.40
N THR A 129 -1.17 2.75 7.20
CA THR A 129 -2.44 2.81 7.95
C THR A 129 -2.64 1.50 8.66
N LEU A 130 -2.88 1.58 9.98
CA LEU A 130 -3.11 0.47 10.86
C LEU A 130 -4.52 0.57 11.45
N LEU A 131 -5.26 -0.53 11.43
CA LEU A 131 -6.44 -0.72 12.25
C LEU A 131 -6.02 -1.32 13.58
N VAL A 132 -6.59 -0.82 14.67
CA VAL A 132 -6.29 -1.26 16.04
C VAL A 132 -7.60 -1.47 16.79
N ASN A 133 -7.65 -2.41 17.73
CA ASN A 133 -8.85 -2.62 18.55
C ASN A 133 -8.89 -1.70 19.78
N SER A 134 -7.75 -1.52 20.45
CA SER A 134 -7.62 -0.55 21.55
C SER A 134 -6.36 0.30 21.43
N VAL A 135 -6.40 1.45 22.10
CA VAL A 135 -5.27 2.37 22.26
C VAL A 135 -5.13 2.72 23.73
N GLU A 136 -3.93 2.59 24.27
CA GLU A 136 -3.58 3.00 25.63
C GLU A 136 -2.40 3.99 25.56
N PRO A 137 -2.66 5.31 25.66
CA PRO A 137 -1.60 6.30 25.76
C PRO A 137 -0.81 6.12 27.06
N HIS A 138 0.52 6.16 27.00
CA HIS A 138 1.34 6.09 28.21
C HIS A 138 1.11 7.34 29.07
N ARG A 139 1.04 7.18 30.40
CA ARG A 139 0.88 8.28 31.38
C ARG A 139 1.84 9.46 31.19
N ARG A 140 3.01 9.23 30.56
CA ARG A 140 4.05 10.24 30.32
C ARG A 140 3.71 11.20 29.17
N ASN A 141 2.71 10.88 28.33
CA ASN A 141 2.32 11.71 27.19
C ASN A 141 1.72 13.05 27.64
N ALA A 142 0.99 13.07 28.76
CA ALA A 142 0.38 14.29 29.31
C ALA A 142 1.40 15.40 29.65
N SER A 143 2.68 15.04 29.83
CA SER A 143 3.75 15.96 30.23
C SER A 143 4.60 16.46 29.05
N ARG A 144 4.47 15.86 27.86
CA ARG A 144 5.41 16.05 26.72
C ARG A 144 4.84 16.87 25.56
N GLY A 145 3.60 17.34 25.67
CA GLY A 145 2.90 17.96 24.53
C GLY A 145 2.71 16.98 23.37
N PHE A 146 2.42 17.49 22.18
CA PHE A 146 2.16 16.69 20.97
C PHE A 146 3.43 16.36 20.15
N GLU A 147 4.61 16.76 20.62
CA GLU A 147 5.88 16.54 19.90
C GLU A 147 6.31 15.06 19.88
N ARG A 148 6.05 14.31 20.96
CA ARG A 148 6.28 12.86 21.00
C ARG A 148 5.38 12.19 22.03
N GLY A 149 4.68 11.15 21.62
CA GLY A 149 3.82 10.32 22.48
C GLY A 149 4.20 8.85 22.36
N CYS A 150 4.03 8.11 23.45
CA CYS A 150 4.23 6.66 23.51
C CYS A 150 2.89 5.96 23.74
N PHE A 151 2.58 4.93 22.95
CA PHE A 151 1.26 4.30 22.92
C PHE A 151 1.39 2.78 22.89
N ARG A 152 0.40 2.12 23.46
CA ARG A 152 0.17 0.69 23.27
C ARG A 152 -1.05 0.48 22.40
N PHE A 153 -0.91 -0.34 21.36
CA PHE A 153 -1.96 -0.69 20.42
C PHE A 153 -2.21 -2.19 20.44
N THR A 154 -3.49 -2.61 20.46
CA THR A 154 -3.84 -4.04 20.48
C THR A 154 -4.59 -4.48 19.22
N ASP A 155 -4.45 -5.76 18.86
CA ASP A 155 -5.06 -6.38 17.66
C ASP A 155 -4.82 -5.54 16.39
N VAL A 156 -3.56 -5.20 16.17
CA VAL A 156 -3.10 -4.33 15.10
C VAL A 156 -3.09 -5.07 13.76
N SER A 157 -3.61 -4.42 12.72
CA SER A 157 -3.44 -4.87 11.34
C SER A 157 -3.15 -3.70 10.41
N VAL A 158 -2.06 -3.80 9.65
CA VAL A 158 -1.67 -2.86 8.60
C VAL A 158 -2.56 -3.09 7.38
N ILE A 159 -3.41 -2.13 7.06
CA ILE A 159 -4.32 -2.16 5.89
C ILE A 159 -3.77 -1.35 4.71
N ASN A 160 -2.74 -0.53 4.94
CA ASN A 160 -2.03 0.21 3.89
C ASN A 160 -0.53 0.27 4.17
N GLY A 161 0.28 0.20 3.12
CA GLY A 161 1.74 0.27 3.23
C GLY A 161 2.41 -1.07 3.56
N ALA A 162 1.78 -2.20 3.20
CA ALA A 162 2.36 -3.54 3.39
C ALA A 162 3.74 -3.70 2.71
N GLN A 163 3.91 -3.10 1.53
CA GLN A 163 5.19 -3.04 0.81
C GLN A 163 6.25 -2.23 1.56
N THR A 164 5.87 -1.09 2.17
CA THR A 164 6.73 -0.29 3.04
C THR A 164 7.20 -1.09 4.25
N VAL A 165 6.25 -1.66 5.00
CA VAL A 165 6.52 -2.42 6.23
C VAL A 165 7.41 -3.64 5.95
N SER A 166 7.05 -4.44 4.95
CA SER A 166 7.81 -5.64 4.61
C SER A 166 9.19 -5.32 4.02
N SER A 167 9.32 -4.29 3.19
CA SER A 167 10.62 -3.91 2.61
C SER A 167 11.57 -3.43 3.70
N LEU A 168 11.14 -2.52 4.58
CA LEU A 168 11.95 -2.04 5.70
C LEU A 168 12.30 -3.18 6.67
N GLY A 169 11.33 -4.04 6.98
CA GLY A 169 11.52 -5.19 7.85
C GLY A 169 12.53 -6.21 7.30
N MET A 170 12.51 -6.49 5.99
CA MET A 170 13.51 -7.37 5.34
C MET A 170 14.90 -6.73 5.28
N MET A 171 14.99 -5.39 5.30
CA MET A 171 16.24 -4.65 5.27
C MET A 171 16.90 -4.45 6.64
N ALA A 172 16.22 -4.82 7.73
CA ALA A 172 16.70 -4.64 9.10
C ALA A 172 18.14 -5.14 9.31
N GLY A 173 18.50 -6.28 8.71
CA GLY A 173 19.85 -6.83 8.79
C GLY A 173 20.92 -6.17 7.90
N SER A 174 20.51 -5.39 6.89
CA SER A 174 21.43 -4.77 5.90
C SER A 174 21.60 -3.26 6.06
N VAL A 175 20.59 -2.56 6.57
CA VAL A 175 20.58 -1.08 6.66
C VAL A 175 20.95 -0.58 8.06
N GLY A 176 20.79 -1.41 9.11
CA GLY A 176 21.28 -1.12 10.46
C GLY A 176 20.77 0.21 11.04
N GLU A 177 21.69 1.03 11.57
CA GLU A 177 21.43 2.30 12.28
C GLU A 177 20.73 3.36 11.42
N ASN A 178 20.73 3.24 10.08
CA ASN A 178 20.07 4.22 9.21
C ASN A 178 18.53 4.17 9.31
N LEU A 179 17.95 3.09 9.84
CA LEU A 179 16.50 2.94 9.95
C LEU A 179 15.85 3.93 10.92
N SER A 180 16.56 4.38 11.96
CA SER A 180 16.02 5.40 12.89
C SER A 180 15.88 6.78 12.26
N ASN A 181 16.62 7.05 11.17
CA ASN A 181 16.55 8.31 10.42
C ASN A 181 15.36 8.34 9.45
N ILE A 182 14.81 7.18 9.09
CA ILE A 182 13.64 7.07 8.24
C ILE A 182 12.40 7.49 9.03
N LYS A 183 11.62 8.41 8.47
CA LYS A 183 10.33 8.86 9.03
C LYS A 183 9.18 8.46 8.12
N ILE A 184 8.15 7.89 8.71
CA ILE A 184 7.00 7.31 8.00
C ILE A 184 5.74 7.89 8.60
N SER A 185 4.87 8.47 7.76
CA SER A 185 3.54 8.89 8.20
C SER A 185 2.73 7.66 8.60
N ALA A 186 2.21 7.62 9.82
CA ALA A 186 1.39 6.52 10.30
C ALA A 186 0.02 7.03 10.76
N ARG A 187 -1.02 6.25 10.48
CA ARG A 187 -2.38 6.42 11.02
C ARG A 187 -2.80 5.16 11.74
N PHE A 188 -3.22 5.30 12.99
CA PHE A 188 -3.75 4.24 13.84
C PHE A 188 -5.23 4.52 14.07
N ILE A 189 -6.10 3.73 13.44
CA ILE A 189 -7.55 3.94 13.49
C ILE A 189 -8.16 2.89 14.41
N LYS A 190 -8.77 3.35 15.50
CA LYS A 190 -9.43 2.46 16.47
C LYS A 190 -10.75 1.96 15.89
N LEU A 191 -10.89 0.64 15.90
CA LEU A 191 -12.13 -0.04 15.61
C LEU A 191 -12.93 -0.14 16.91
N SER A 192 -14.05 0.58 17.00
CA SER A 192 -14.97 0.49 18.14
C SER A 192 -15.82 -0.80 18.09
N GLY A 193 -15.21 -1.95 17.80
CA GLY A 193 -15.89 -3.25 17.68
C GLY A 193 -16.77 -3.41 16.43
N ASN A 194 -16.66 -2.52 15.44
CA ASN A 194 -17.47 -2.57 14.21
C ASN A 194 -16.65 -3.11 13.03
N GLU A 195 -16.84 -4.39 12.70
CA GLU A 195 -16.14 -5.06 11.60
C GLU A 195 -16.54 -4.54 10.21
N ASP A 196 -17.77 -4.04 10.03
CA ASP A 196 -18.23 -3.48 8.75
C ASP A 196 -17.48 -2.19 8.40
N ILE A 197 -17.15 -1.38 9.41
CA ILE A 197 -16.34 -0.17 9.26
C ILE A 197 -14.90 -0.54 8.94
N ALA A 198 -14.34 -1.56 9.62
CA ALA A 198 -13.01 -2.07 9.29
C ALA A 198 -12.91 -2.48 7.81
N ASN A 199 -13.92 -3.21 7.33
CA ASN A 199 -14.03 -3.64 5.94
C ASN A 199 -14.18 -2.45 4.98
N SER A 200 -14.99 -1.46 5.34
CA SER A 200 -15.24 -0.26 4.51
C SER A 200 -14.00 0.63 4.40
N ILE A 201 -13.29 0.87 5.51
CA ILE A 201 -12.04 1.63 5.53
C ILE A 201 -10.97 0.90 4.72
N THR A 202 -10.85 -0.42 4.90
CA THR A 202 -9.90 -1.24 4.14
C THR A 202 -10.19 -1.18 2.65
N LYS A 203 -11.46 -1.35 2.23
CA LYS A 203 -11.87 -1.22 0.84
C LYS A 203 -11.58 0.17 0.28
N ALA A 204 -12.01 1.24 0.96
CA ALA A 204 -11.81 2.61 0.51
C ALA A 204 -10.32 2.96 0.37
N ASN A 205 -9.50 2.53 1.32
CA ASN A 205 -8.06 2.75 1.27
C ASN A 205 -7.42 2.00 0.08
N ASN A 206 -7.87 0.79 -0.21
CA ASN A 206 -7.40 0.04 -1.39
C ASN A 206 -7.81 0.70 -2.72
N PHE A 207 -9.04 1.22 -2.83
CA PHE A 207 -9.52 1.88 -4.05
C PHE A 207 -8.85 3.24 -4.30
N GLN A 208 -8.52 4.00 -3.25
CA GLN A 208 -7.91 5.33 -3.38
C GLN A 208 -6.45 5.29 -3.82
N ASN A 209 -5.70 4.23 -3.50
CA ASN A 209 -4.30 4.07 -3.91
C ASN A 209 -4.13 3.53 -5.33
N ARG A 210 -5.21 3.47 -6.12
CA ARG A 210 -5.19 3.06 -7.51
C ARG A 210 -4.72 4.22 -8.39
N VAL A 211 -3.41 4.44 -8.41
CA VAL A 211 -2.76 5.22 -9.46
C VAL A 211 -2.11 4.22 -10.40
N LEU A 212 -2.56 4.17 -11.65
CA LEU A 212 -1.98 3.28 -12.65
C LEU A 212 -0.59 3.82 -13.00
N GLY A 213 0.40 2.96 -13.29
CA GLY A 213 1.74 3.41 -13.73
C GLY A 213 1.68 4.37 -14.93
N ARG A 214 0.61 4.23 -15.74
CA ARG A 214 0.23 5.11 -16.85
C ARG A 214 -0.03 6.56 -16.42
N ASP A 215 -0.69 6.77 -15.28
CA ASP A 215 -1.02 8.10 -14.75
C ASP A 215 0.21 8.85 -14.22
N PHE A 216 1.29 8.13 -13.88
CA PHE A 216 2.60 8.71 -13.58
C PHE A 216 3.43 8.91 -14.85
N ALA A 217 3.38 7.98 -15.80
CA ALA A 217 4.06 8.12 -17.08
C ALA A 217 3.58 9.35 -17.85
N SER A 218 2.28 9.63 -17.82
CA SER A 218 1.68 10.80 -18.49
C SER A 218 2.15 12.16 -17.94
N GLN A 219 2.70 12.19 -16.72
CA GLN A 219 3.25 13.41 -16.10
C GLN A 219 4.72 13.66 -16.45
N ARG A 220 5.35 12.74 -17.19
CA ARG A 220 6.76 12.87 -17.58
C ARG A 220 6.95 14.00 -18.61
N PRO A 221 7.96 14.87 -18.46
CA PRO A 221 8.22 15.96 -19.41
C PRO A 221 8.34 15.48 -20.86
N GLU A 222 8.88 14.28 -21.06
CA GLU A 222 9.04 13.63 -22.36
C GLU A 222 7.69 13.34 -23.01
N GLN A 223 6.68 12.94 -22.23
CA GLN A 223 5.33 12.69 -22.73
C GLN A 223 4.60 13.98 -23.11
N HIS A 224 4.82 15.06 -22.35
CA HIS A 224 4.34 16.38 -22.72
C HIS A 224 5.05 16.95 -23.96
N ARG A 225 6.33 16.62 -24.17
CA ARG A 225 7.07 16.99 -25.39
C ARG A 225 6.53 16.23 -26.60
N LEU A 226 6.38 14.90 -26.49
CA LEU A 226 5.80 14.04 -27.52
C LEU A 226 4.39 14.50 -27.90
N SER A 227 3.56 14.84 -26.90
CA SER A 227 2.22 15.38 -27.13
C SER A 227 2.22 16.61 -28.04
N LYS A 228 3.15 17.54 -27.81
CA LYS A 228 3.28 18.76 -28.62
C LYS A 228 3.82 18.48 -30.02
N GLU A 229 4.75 17.54 -30.16
CA GLU A 229 5.33 17.16 -31.46
C GLU A 229 4.31 16.44 -32.34
N ILE A 230 3.57 15.49 -31.78
CA ILE A 230 2.51 14.74 -32.45
C ILE A 230 1.33 15.67 -32.87
N ALA A 231 1.02 16.67 -32.05
CA ALA A 231 0.00 17.68 -32.36
C ALA A 231 0.34 18.54 -33.59
N ILE A 232 1.63 18.80 -33.86
CA ILE A 232 2.06 19.55 -35.04
C ILE A 232 1.81 18.75 -36.33
N GLU A 233 1.89 17.43 -36.26
CA GLU A 233 1.64 16.50 -37.37
C GLU A 233 0.14 16.21 -37.58
N GLY A 234 -0.76 16.87 -36.83
CA GLY A 234 -2.22 16.72 -36.95
C GLY A 234 -2.82 15.55 -36.17
N TYR A 235 -2.05 14.92 -35.28
CA TYR A 235 -2.50 13.82 -34.44
C TYR A 235 -2.76 14.30 -33.01
N GLN A 236 -3.72 13.68 -32.31
CA GLN A 236 -3.99 14.02 -30.91
C GLN A 236 -3.40 12.94 -29.99
N TYR A 237 -2.40 13.30 -29.20
CA TYR A 237 -1.79 12.40 -28.22
C TYR A 237 -2.51 12.49 -26.87
N GLN A 238 -3.18 11.41 -26.47
CA GLN A 238 -4.03 11.40 -25.28
C GLN A 238 -3.25 10.90 -24.05
N LEU A 239 -2.95 11.82 -23.13
CA LEU A 239 -2.16 11.55 -21.92
C LEU A 239 -2.98 10.97 -20.74
N LEU A 240 -4.30 11.21 -20.70
CA LEU A 240 -5.20 10.81 -19.63
C LEU A 240 -6.47 10.17 -20.23
N ARG A 241 -7.10 9.23 -19.52
CA ARG A 241 -8.40 8.68 -19.98
C ARG A 241 -9.44 9.80 -20.04
N SER A 242 -9.92 10.14 -21.24
CA SER A 242 -11.21 10.82 -21.37
C SER A 242 -12.33 9.78 -21.27
N GLY A 243 -13.44 10.14 -20.62
CA GLY A 243 -14.65 9.33 -20.64
C GLY A 243 -15.19 9.13 -22.06
N PRO A 244 -16.15 8.21 -22.28
CA PRO A 244 -16.56 7.72 -23.60
C PRO A 244 -17.22 8.72 -24.57
N ASN A 245 -17.15 10.04 -24.31
CA ASN A 245 -17.88 11.06 -25.05
C ASN A 245 -17.02 12.12 -25.78
N ASP A 246 -15.70 11.97 -25.87
CA ASP A 246 -14.82 12.96 -26.52
C ASP A 246 -14.33 12.54 -27.92
N THR A 247 -15.15 11.82 -28.69
CA THR A 247 -14.89 11.59 -30.13
C THR A 247 -15.62 12.63 -30.97
N SER A 248 -15.05 13.83 -31.05
CA SER A 248 -15.49 14.85 -32.01
C SER A 248 -14.28 15.57 -32.61
N GLY A 249 -13.73 15.00 -33.69
CA GLY A 249 -12.77 15.67 -34.56
C GLY A 249 -11.97 14.70 -35.44
N ASP A 250 -11.73 15.09 -36.70
CA ASP A 250 -11.00 14.39 -37.78
C ASP A 250 -9.52 13.99 -37.47
N ALA A 251 -9.06 14.06 -36.21
CA ALA A 251 -7.69 13.75 -35.83
C ALA A 251 -7.55 12.25 -35.49
N SER A 252 -6.50 11.61 -36.04
CA SER A 252 -6.11 10.27 -35.61
C SER A 252 -5.55 10.34 -34.19
N ILE A 253 -6.16 9.60 -33.26
CA ILE A 253 -5.81 9.59 -31.84
C ILE A 253 -4.72 8.55 -31.59
N ILE A 254 -3.68 8.93 -30.85
CA ILE A 254 -2.62 8.02 -30.39
C ILE A 254 -2.70 8.01 -28.85
N ASP A 255 -2.90 6.84 -28.25
CA ASP A 255 -2.91 6.67 -26.78
C ASP A 255 -1.50 6.32 -26.27
N LEU A 256 -1.27 6.56 -24.98
CA LEU A 256 -0.02 6.26 -24.29
C LEU A 256 0.38 4.77 -24.39
N ASP A 257 -0.58 3.87 -24.61
CA ASP A 257 -0.35 2.43 -24.81
C ASP A 257 0.18 2.08 -26.22
N GLU A 258 0.12 3.00 -27.18
CA GLU A 258 0.63 2.83 -28.55
C GLU A 258 1.99 3.51 -28.78
N ALA A 259 2.52 4.25 -27.79
CA ALA A 259 3.81 4.90 -27.89
C ALA A 259 4.96 3.90 -27.64
N PRO A 260 5.92 3.74 -28.57
CA PRO A 260 7.02 2.81 -28.39
C PRO A 260 7.93 3.26 -27.24
N GLY A 261 8.04 2.44 -26.21
CA GLY A 261 8.96 2.66 -25.09
C GLY A 261 10.41 2.65 -25.57
N GLN A 262 11.13 3.73 -25.29
CA GLN A 262 12.59 3.78 -25.24
C GLN A 262 13.02 4.18 -23.84
#